data_AF-A0A5C8S719-F1
#
_entry.id   AF-A0A5C8S719-F1
#
_cell.length_a   1.000
_cell.length_b   1.000
_cell.length_c   1.000
_cell.angle_alpha   90.00
_cell.angle_beta   90.00
_cell.angle_gamma   90.00
#
_symmetry.space_group_name_H-M   'P 1'
#
loop_
_entity.id
_entity.type
_entity.pdbx_description
1 polymer ?
#
loop_
_entity_poly.entity_id
_entity_poly.type
_entity_poly.pdbx_seq_one_letter_code
_entity_poly.pdbx_strand_id
1 'polypeptide(L)' 'MSTVTVAVQKINMTEVTKIIVSDIVQDGTDFVRAIRYYGNETDTNGLVLLLETLSRSVNRSDLVIATPIQGF' A
#
# COMPACT_ATOMS: atom_id res chain seq x y z
N MET A 1 10.72 2.66 26.41
CA MET A 1 9.89 2.61 25.18
C MET A 1 10.70 1.86 24.13
N SER A 2 10.29 0.65 23.75
CA SER A 2 11.00 -0.12 22.73
C SER A 2 10.44 0.19 21.36
N THR A 3 11.27 0.75 20.49
CA THR A 3 10.97 0.93 19.07
C THR A 3 11.16 -0.42 18.40
N VAL A 4 10.06 -1.06 17.97
CA VAL A 4 10.15 -2.25 17.11
C VAL A 4 10.41 -1.75 15.69
N THR A 5 11.66 -1.85 15.25
CA THR A 5 12.02 -1.61 13.85
C THR A 5 11.78 -2.91 13.09
N VAL A 6 10.64 -3.03 12.41
CA VAL A 6 10.40 -4.14 11.49
C VAL A 6 11.39 -3.99 10.33
N ALA A 7 12.44 -4.81 10.31
CA ALA A 7 13.49 -4.72 9.30
C ALA A 7 13.03 -5.29 7.94
N VAL A 8 12.17 -6.30 7.95
CA VAL A 8 11.57 -6.92 6.76
C VAL A 8 10.22 -7.54 7.13
N GLN A 9 9.16 -7.22 6.40
CA GLN A 9 7.89 -7.92 6.47
C GLN A 9 7.66 -8.66 5.14
N LYS A 10 7.62 -9.99 5.20
CA LYS A 10 7.24 -10.80 4.04
C LYS A 10 5.74 -11.03 4.09
N ILE A 11 5.04 -10.59 3.04
CA ILE A 11 3.60 -10.81 2.88
C ILE A 11 3.43 -11.88 1.84
N ASN A 12 2.78 -12.98 2.21
CA ASN A 12 2.32 -13.92 1.21
C ASN A 12 1.12 -13.31 0.52
N MET A 13 1.20 -13.11 -0.80
CA MET A 13 0.11 -12.53 -1.58
C MET A 13 -1.19 -13.33 -1.50
N THR A 14 -1.14 -14.60 -1.12
CA THR A 14 -2.30 -15.46 -0.85
C THR A 14 -3.12 -15.02 0.35
N GLU A 15 -2.53 -14.25 1.27
CA GLU A 15 -3.20 -13.72 2.47
C GLU A 15 -3.89 -12.37 2.17
N VAL A 16 -3.57 -11.72 1.05
CA VAL A 16 -4.17 -10.45 0.66
C VAL A 16 -5.50 -10.70 -0.04
N THR A 17 -6.59 -10.26 0.57
CA THR A 17 -7.95 -10.40 0.04
C THR A 17 -8.50 -9.10 -0.51
N LYS A 18 -7.96 -7.95 -0.08
CA LYS A 18 -8.38 -6.63 -0.55
C LYS A 18 -7.21 -5.65 -0.59
N ILE A 19 -7.16 -4.83 -1.64
CA ILE A 19 -6.21 -3.72 -1.77
C ILE A 19 -7.01 -2.42 -1.88
N ILE A 20 -6.67 -1.42 -1.08
CA ILE A 20 -7.25 -0.08 -1.15
C ILE A 20 -6.14 0.91 -1.49
N VAL A 21 -6.36 1.66 -2.56
CA VAL A 21 -5.43 2.70 -3.03
C VAL A 21 -6.06 4.05 -2.71
N SER A 22 -5.34 4.92 -2.00
CA SER A 22 -5.82 6.28 -1.75
C SER A 22 -5.74 7.15 -3.00
N ASP A 23 -6.47 8.26 -2.96
CA ASP A 23 -6.19 9.38 -3.84
C ASP A 23 -4.74 9.86 -3.69
N ILE A 24 -4.23 10.48 -4.76
CA ILE A 24 -2.95 11.19 -4.69
C ILE A 24 -3.26 12.60 -4.20
N VAL A 25 -2.69 12.96 -3.06
CA VAL A 25 -2.82 14.29 -2.47
C VAL A 25 -1.49 15.02 -2.55
N GLN A 26 -1.56 16.35 -2.64
CA GLN A 26 -0.36 17.19 -2.60
C GLN A 26 0.00 17.50 -1.14
N ASP A 27 1.27 17.33 -0.79
CA ASP A 27 1.85 17.61 0.52
C ASP A 27 3.10 18.47 0.34
N GLY A 28 2.93 19.79 0.40
CA GLY A 28 3.98 20.75 0.08
C GLY A 28 4.36 20.72 -1.40
N THR A 29 5.64 20.47 -1.68
CA THR A 29 6.17 20.32 -3.05
C THR A 29 5.99 18.93 -3.63
N ASP A 30 5.60 17.97 -2.79
CA ASP A 30 5.52 16.56 -3.18
C ASP A 30 4.06 16.12 -3.32
N PHE A 31 3.90 14.94 -3.89
CA PHE A 31 2.66 14.18 -3.91
C PHE A 31 2.83 12.94 -3.05
N VAL A 32 1.75 12.53 -2.40
CA VAL A 32 1.71 11.32 -1.57
C VAL A 32 0.49 10.47 -1.87
N ARG A 33 0.66 9.15 -1.78
CA ARG A 33 -0.40 8.14 -1.87
C ARG A 33 -0.10 6.99 -0.92
N ALA A 34 -1.15 6.45 -0.30
CA ALA A 34 -1.09 5.23 0.47
C ALA A 34 -1.66 4.05 -0.34
N ILE A 35 -1.04 2.89 -0.20
CA ILE A 35 -1.58 1.60 -0.66
C ILE A 35 -1.71 0.72 0.58
N ARG A 36 -2.92 0.24 0.83
CA ARG A 36 -3.26 -0.59 1.99
C ARG A 36 -3.64 -1.98 1.53
N TYR A 37 -2.96 -2.98 2.09
CA TYR A 37 -3.20 -4.39 1.84
C TYR A 37 -3.93 -4.98 3.04
N TYR A 38 -5.09 -5.56 2.79
CA TYR A 38 -5.91 -6.21 3.80
C TYR A 38 -6.02 -7.70 3.53
N GLY A 39 -6.03 -8.46 4.61
CA GLY A 39 -6.36 -9.88 4.63
C GLY A 39 -7.61 -10.13 5.46
N ASN A 40 -8.01 -11.39 5.53
CA ASN A 40 -9.10 -11.82 6.42
C ASN A 40 -8.52 -12.27 7.77
N GLU A 41 -9.16 -11.85 8.85
CA GLU A 41 -9.03 -12.54 10.13
C GLU A 41 -9.67 -13.93 10.00
N THR A 42 -8.93 -14.98 10.35
CA THR A 42 -9.35 -16.39 10.21
C THR A 42 -10.63 -16.73 10.99
N ASP A 43 -11.00 -15.91 11.96
CA ASP A 43 -12.04 -16.15 12.96
C ASP A 43 -13.22 -15.16 12.92
N THR A 44 -13.05 -13.96 12.35
CA THR A 44 -14.03 -12.87 12.54
C THR A 44 -14.65 -12.28 11.27
N ASN A 45 -14.33 -12.77 10.06
CA ASN A 45 -14.71 -12.14 8.77
C ASN A 45 -14.31 -10.64 8.67
N GLY A 46 -13.44 -10.18 9.59
CA GLY A 46 -12.93 -8.82 9.63
C GLY A 46 -11.75 -8.65 8.68
N LEU A 47 -11.66 -7.48 8.04
CA LEU A 47 -10.46 -7.12 7.29
C LEU A 47 -9.39 -6.63 8.26
N VAL A 48 -8.22 -7.27 8.24
CA VAL A 48 -7.04 -6.82 9.00
C VAL A 48 -6.06 -6.14 8.06
N LEU A 49 -5.55 -4.98 8.46
CA LEU A 49 -4.47 -4.30 7.73
C LEU A 49 -3.19 -5.11 7.86
N LEU A 50 -2.73 -5.69 6.75
CA LEU A 50 -1.49 -6.46 6.69
C LEU A 50 -0.29 -5.53 6.47
N LEU A 51 -0.43 -4.55 5.58
CA LEU A 51 0.62 -3.59 5.25
C LEU A 51 0.02 -2.29 4.73
N GLU A 52 0.66 -1.19 5.10
CA GLU A 52 0.48 0.10 4.46
C GLU A 52 1.82 0.55 3.88
N THR A 53 1.83 0.89 2.59
CA THR A 53 2.95 1.57 1.96
C THR A 53 2.57 3.01 1.66
N LEU A 54 3.38 3.95 2.13
CA LEU A 54 3.26 5.36 1.79
C LEU A 54 4.31 5.68 0.72
N SER A 55 3.84 6.08 -0.45
CA SER A 55 4.70 6.49 -1.56
C SER A 55 4.68 8.00 -1.69
N ARG A 56 5.85 8.59 -1.92
CA ARG A 56 6.06 10.03 -2.09
C ARG A 56 6.88 10.28 -3.36
N SER A 57 6.46 11.25 -4.17
CA SER A 57 7.23 11.71 -5.34
C SER A 57 7.01 13.20 -5.59
N VAL A 58 7.99 13.86 -6.19
CA VAL A 58 7.86 15.22 -6.73
C VAL A 58 6.97 15.28 -7.99
N ASN A 59 6.78 14.16 -8.70
CA ASN A 59 5.89 14.08 -9.86
C ASN A 59 4.66 13.24 -9.54
N ARG A 60 3.47 13.82 -9.73
CA ARG A 60 2.19 13.12 -9.52
C ARG A 60 2.04 11.85 -10.36
N SER A 61 2.60 11.85 -11.57
CA SER A 61 2.56 10.70 -12.50
C SER A 61 3.24 9.45 -11.95
N ASP A 62 4.28 9.62 -11.15
CA ASP A 62 5.06 8.49 -10.61
C ASP A 62 4.24 7.67 -9.61
N LEU A 63 3.20 8.27 -9.04
CA LEU A 63 2.31 7.63 -8.10
C LEU A 63 1.07 7.02 -8.78
N VAL A 64 0.94 7.10 -10.10
CA VAL A 64 -0.17 6.49 -10.84
C VAL A 64 0.02 4.99 -10.89
N ILE A 65 -0.97 4.23 -10.41
CA ILE A 65 -1.02 2.78 -10.59
C ILE A 65 -1.80 2.52 -11.86
N ALA A 66 -1.10 2.06 -12.89
CA ALA A 66 -1.69 1.63 -14.15
C ALA A 66 -1.39 0.14 -14.35
N THR A 67 -2.31 -0.55 -15.03
CA THR A 67 -2.01 -1.88 -15.57
C THR A 67 -0.79 -1.73 -16.51
N PRO A 68 0.21 -2.62 -16.44
CA PRO A 68 1.32 -2.58 -17.37
C PRO A 68 0.77 -2.59 -18.79
N ILE A 69 1.12 -1.59 -19.59
CA ILE A 69 0.84 -1.63 -21.03
C ILE A 69 1.83 -2.66 -21.57
N GLN A 70 1.35 -3.87 -21.86
CA GLN A 70 2.14 -4.82 -22.62
C GLN A 70 2.28 -4.23 -24.03
N GLY A 71 3.46 -3.70 -24.34
CA GLY A 71 3.78 -3.27 -25.69
C GLY A 71 3.61 -4.46 -26.64
N PHE A 72 2.68 -4.34 -27.58
CA PHE A 72 2.58 -5.24 -28.73
C PHE A 72 3.59 -4.83 -29.80
#